data_AF-A0A800F4V8-F1
#
_entry.id   AF-A0A800F4V8-F1
#
_cell.length_a   1.000
_cell.length_b   1.000
_cell.length_c   1.000
_cell.angle_alpha   90.00
_cell.angle_beta   90.00
_cell.angle_gamma   90.00
#
_symmetry.space_group_name_H-M   'P 1'
#
loop_
_entity.id
_entity.type
_entity.pdbx_description
1 polymer ?
#
loop_
_entity_poly.entity_id
_entity_poly.type
_entity_poly.pdbx_seq_one_letter_code
_entity_poly.pdbx_strand_id
1 'polypeptide(L)'
;MHRRAAAMTTNSTFQPRPFRPAVWAPGPHAQTLLARAIRPPTTLVYQRERVETPDGDFLDLDWAPEADESGPIALVLHGLEGSADRRYVRNVCSELQVRGVRSVVMNFRGCSGESNLKPHFYHSGETGDPRFVLQMIRERYPSRRVGALGFSLGGNVLLKLLGEDEAGGVGLVQAAAAVSVPYDLAAGCELLEQSVMGRVYSGYFMRSLRGKVQLKQEMLEPLLDLEAVLAARTIREFDERATAPLNGFDSAAHYYRECSSDGFLQSIRVPTFLLHAEDDPFLPPRSIPTKPVQENPHLSMARHARGGHVGFIEGTPTRPRFWAEEESARFLAVMCS
;
A
#
# COMPACT_ATOMS: atom_id res chain seq x y z
N MET A 1 3.90 -21.80 28.34
CA MET A 1 4.33 -20.38 28.39
C MET A 1 3.36 -19.54 27.57
N HIS A 2 2.80 -18.51 28.20
CA HIS A 2 1.53 -17.87 27.83
C HIS A 2 1.48 -17.26 26.42
N ARG A 3 0.41 -17.62 25.68
CA ARG A 3 -0.06 -16.89 24.50
C ARG A 3 -0.54 -15.52 24.95
N ARG A 4 0.22 -14.45 24.66
CA ARG A 4 -0.34 -13.10 24.66
C ARG A 4 -1.31 -13.02 23.48
N ALA A 5 -2.59 -12.85 23.79
CA ALA A 5 -3.60 -12.54 22.79
C ALA A 5 -3.24 -11.18 22.14
N ALA A 6 -3.48 -11.06 20.83
CA ALA A 6 -3.33 -9.81 20.10
C ALA A 6 -4.21 -8.75 20.78
N ALA A 7 -3.66 -7.55 21.01
CA ALA A 7 -4.45 -6.41 21.45
C ALA A 7 -5.36 -6.00 20.29
N MET A 8 -6.65 -6.35 20.38
CA MET A 8 -7.69 -5.90 19.47
C MET A 8 -8.38 -4.71 20.13
N THR A 9 -8.16 -3.50 19.64
CA THR A 9 -9.05 -2.36 19.94
C THR A 9 -10.30 -2.51 19.07
N THR A 10 -11.39 -2.97 19.69
CA THR A 10 -12.66 -3.22 19.00
C THR A 10 -13.59 -2.02 19.16
N ASN A 11 -13.68 -1.19 18.13
CA ASN A 11 -14.81 -0.26 17.97
C ASN A 11 -15.55 -0.46 16.63
N SER A 12 -15.30 -1.57 15.94
CA SER A 12 -15.96 -1.93 14.68
C SER A 12 -16.76 -3.22 14.80
N THR A 13 -17.83 -3.31 14.02
CA THR A 13 -18.66 -4.51 13.78
C THR A 13 -17.88 -5.65 13.10
N PHE A 14 -16.60 -5.45 12.81
CA PHE A 14 -15.72 -6.41 12.16
C PHE A 14 -14.67 -6.96 13.13
N GLN A 15 -14.70 -8.27 13.35
CA GLN A 15 -13.65 -8.97 14.10
C GLN A 15 -12.84 -9.84 13.13
N PRO A 16 -11.54 -9.57 12.90
CA PRO A 16 -10.70 -10.41 12.06
C PRO A 16 -10.56 -11.82 12.64
N ARG A 17 -10.48 -12.84 11.76
CA ARG A 17 -10.20 -14.21 12.21
C ARG A 17 -8.81 -14.29 12.87
N PRO A 18 -8.57 -15.18 13.84
CA PRO A 18 -7.23 -15.37 14.39
C PRO A 18 -6.23 -15.79 13.30
N PHE A 19 -5.15 -15.02 13.12
CA PHE A 19 -4.03 -15.41 12.26
C PHE A 19 -3.18 -16.49 12.93
N ARG A 20 -2.85 -17.55 12.19
CA ARG A 20 -1.94 -18.62 12.65
C ARG A 20 -0.74 -18.70 11.70
N PRO A 21 0.39 -18.04 12.03
CA PRO A 21 1.57 -18.03 11.18
C PRO A 21 2.02 -19.45 10.81
N ALA A 22 2.21 -19.69 9.52
CA ALA A 22 2.70 -20.94 8.98
C ALA A 22 4.05 -21.32 9.62
N VAL A 23 4.09 -22.47 10.30
CA VAL A 23 5.30 -22.96 11.00
C VAL A 23 6.45 -23.29 10.03
N TRP A 24 6.13 -23.57 8.78
CA TRP A 24 7.07 -23.88 7.70
C TRP A 24 7.59 -22.63 6.96
N ALA A 25 7.06 -21.44 7.29
CA ALA A 25 7.58 -20.15 6.86
C ALA A 25 8.01 -19.33 8.09
N PRO A 26 9.05 -19.76 8.84
CA PRO A 26 9.40 -19.15 10.11
C PRO A 26 10.14 -17.82 9.94
N GLY A 27 9.72 -16.83 10.73
CA GLY A 27 10.41 -15.55 10.84
C GLY A 27 10.06 -14.54 9.73
N PRO A 28 10.61 -13.32 9.85
CA PRO A 28 10.13 -12.16 9.10
C PRO A 28 10.42 -12.27 7.60
N HIS A 29 11.63 -12.71 7.26
CA HIS A 29 12.07 -12.82 5.88
C HIS A 29 11.43 -13.99 5.14
N ALA A 30 11.23 -15.13 5.80
CA ALA A 30 10.57 -16.27 5.17
C ALA A 30 9.11 -15.95 4.85
N GLN A 31 8.37 -15.36 5.79
CA GLN A 31 7.01 -14.87 5.54
C GLN A 31 6.96 -13.89 4.36
N THR A 32 7.88 -12.91 4.32
CA THR A 32 7.94 -11.89 3.26
C THR A 32 8.27 -12.50 1.89
N LEU A 33 9.33 -13.31 1.81
CA LEU A 33 9.86 -13.82 0.54
C LEU A 33 9.05 -14.99 -0.01
N LEU A 34 8.62 -15.92 0.86
CA LEU A 34 7.80 -17.05 0.42
C LEU A 34 6.44 -16.57 -0.06
N ALA A 35 5.81 -15.60 0.63
CA ALA A 35 4.51 -15.08 0.19
C ALA A 35 4.61 -14.41 -1.18
N ARG A 36 5.74 -13.78 -1.50
CA ARG A 36 5.99 -13.26 -2.86
C ARG A 36 6.07 -14.38 -3.91
N ALA A 37 6.66 -15.53 -3.56
CA ALA A 37 6.91 -16.62 -4.50
C ALA A 37 5.72 -17.56 -4.70
N ILE A 38 5.03 -17.94 -3.63
CA ILE A 38 4.09 -19.07 -3.63
C ILE A 38 2.62 -18.67 -3.76
N ARG A 39 2.30 -17.36 -3.76
CA ARG A 39 0.93 -16.91 -3.98
C ARG A 39 0.39 -17.49 -5.29
N PRO A 40 -0.78 -18.14 -5.24
CA PRO A 40 -1.33 -18.79 -6.42
C PRO A 40 -1.55 -17.75 -7.52
N PRO A 41 -1.35 -18.13 -8.80
CA PRO A 41 -1.86 -17.34 -9.89
C PRO A 41 -3.38 -17.24 -9.77
N THR A 42 -3.94 -16.13 -10.23
CA THR A 42 -5.39 -15.93 -10.27
C THR A 42 -5.88 -15.93 -11.70
N THR A 43 -7.08 -16.46 -11.93
CA THR A 43 -7.78 -16.45 -13.24
C THR A 43 -8.46 -15.12 -13.55
N LEU A 44 -8.36 -14.15 -12.64
CA LEU A 44 -8.95 -12.82 -12.77
C LEU A 44 -8.37 -12.10 -14.01
N VAL A 45 -9.18 -11.78 -15.01
CA VAL A 45 -8.72 -11.02 -16.18
C VAL A 45 -9.08 -9.56 -15.99
N TYR A 46 -8.08 -8.69 -15.96
CA TYR A 46 -8.31 -7.25 -15.85
C TYR A 46 -8.69 -6.65 -17.21
N GLN A 47 -9.55 -5.64 -17.18
CA GLN A 47 -9.73 -4.71 -18.28
C GLN A 47 -8.98 -3.42 -17.93
N ARG A 48 -7.93 -3.12 -18.69
CA ARG A 48 -7.17 -1.88 -18.51
C ARG A 48 -7.90 -0.70 -19.13
N GLU A 49 -8.01 0.38 -18.38
CA GLU A 49 -8.48 1.68 -18.80
C GLU A 49 -7.38 2.71 -18.53
N ARG A 50 -7.02 3.50 -19.55
CA ARG A 50 -6.15 4.67 -19.36
C ARG A 50 -7.01 5.90 -19.14
N VAL A 51 -6.68 6.68 -18.10
CA VAL A 51 -7.32 7.96 -17.80
C VAL A 51 -6.29 9.07 -17.81
N GLU A 52 -6.62 10.18 -18.48
CA GLU A 52 -5.77 11.38 -18.47
C GLU A 52 -5.92 12.11 -17.13
N THR A 53 -4.81 12.54 -16.56
CA THR A 53 -4.79 13.30 -15.30
C THR A 53 -4.88 14.80 -15.57
N PRO A 54 -5.39 15.61 -14.62
CA PRO A 54 -5.54 17.07 -14.82
C PRO A 54 -4.25 17.81 -15.17
N ASP A 55 -3.08 17.27 -14.79
CA ASP A 55 -1.78 17.83 -15.11
C ASP A 55 -1.28 17.45 -16.52
N GLY A 56 -2.04 16.66 -17.27
CA GLY A 56 -1.70 16.20 -18.61
C GLY A 56 -0.74 15.00 -18.63
N ASP A 57 -0.78 14.17 -17.59
CA ASP A 57 -0.20 12.83 -17.57
C ASP A 57 -1.31 11.77 -17.73
N PHE A 58 -1.04 10.51 -17.38
CA PHE A 58 -2.03 9.45 -17.35
C PHE A 58 -1.90 8.51 -16.15
N LEU A 59 -2.99 7.83 -15.84
CA LEU A 59 -3.05 6.68 -14.95
C LEU A 59 -3.66 5.49 -15.69
N ASP A 60 -3.08 4.31 -15.51
CA ASP A 60 -3.65 3.05 -15.99
C ASP A 60 -4.37 2.34 -14.84
N LEU A 61 -5.68 2.15 -15.00
CA LEU A 61 -6.57 1.47 -14.08
C LEU A 61 -6.86 0.06 -14.59
N ASP A 62 -6.54 -0.95 -13.79
CA ASP A 62 -6.86 -2.34 -14.10
C ASP A 62 -8.13 -2.75 -13.35
N TRP A 63 -9.25 -2.78 -14.09
CA TRP A 63 -10.56 -3.15 -13.55
C TRP A 63 -10.73 -4.65 -13.52
N ALA A 64 -11.11 -5.19 -12.35
CA ALA A 64 -11.60 -6.57 -12.28
C ALA A 64 -12.96 -6.69 -12.99
N PRO A 65 -13.34 -7.91 -13.44
CA PRO A 65 -14.66 -8.17 -13.96
C PRO A 65 -15.75 -7.76 -12.98
N GLU A 66 -16.92 -7.39 -13.47
CA GLU A 66 -18.05 -7.09 -12.59
C GLU A 66 -18.39 -8.34 -11.75
N ALA A 67 -18.49 -8.15 -10.43
CA ALA A 67 -18.83 -9.23 -9.49
C ALA A 67 -20.34 -9.23 -9.21
N ASP A 68 -20.89 -8.04 -9.00
CA ASP A 68 -22.30 -7.72 -8.79
C ASP A 68 -22.49 -6.26 -9.23
N GLU A 69 -23.39 -6.00 -10.18
CA GLU A 69 -23.64 -4.66 -10.72
C GLU A 69 -24.07 -3.65 -9.65
N SER A 70 -24.69 -4.13 -8.57
CA SER A 70 -25.12 -3.33 -7.42
C SER A 70 -24.12 -3.34 -6.25
N GLY A 71 -23.14 -4.25 -6.30
CA GLY A 71 -22.15 -4.45 -5.23
C GLY A 71 -21.18 -3.27 -5.08
N PRO A 72 -20.39 -3.22 -4.01
CA PRO A 72 -19.40 -2.15 -3.81
C PRO A 72 -18.24 -2.20 -4.81
N ILE A 73 -17.55 -1.07 -4.96
CA ILE A 73 -16.29 -0.94 -5.71
C ILE A 73 -15.16 -0.69 -4.70
N ALA A 74 -13.99 -1.30 -4.90
CA ALA A 74 -12.81 -1.06 -4.08
C ALA A 74 -11.61 -0.59 -4.92
N LEU A 75 -11.06 0.58 -4.61
CA LEU A 75 -9.77 1.02 -5.14
C LEU A 75 -8.63 0.27 -4.42
N VAL A 76 -7.70 -0.32 -5.17
CA VAL A 76 -6.54 -1.03 -4.64
C VAL A 76 -5.26 -0.31 -5.04
N LEU A 77 -4.42 0.02 -4.05
CA LEU A 77 -3.12 0.67 -4.21
C LEU A 77 -1.99 -0.31 -3.87
N HIS A 78 -1.09 -0.53 -4.83
CA HIS A 78 0.05 -1.42 -4.65
C HIS A 78 1.19 -0.78 -3.83
N GLY A 79 2.15 -1.58 -3.38
CA GLY A 79 3.36 -1.09 -2.70
C GLY A 79 4.41 -0.50 -3.65
N LEU A 80 5.54 -0.07 -3.09
CA LEU A 80 6.68 0.48 -3.82
C LEU A 80 7.12 -0.44 -4.96
N GLU A 81 7.27 0.13 -6.15
CA GLU A 81 7.62 -0.53 -7.42
C GLU A 81 6.74 -1.76 -7.71
N GLY A 82 5.46 -1.67 -7.31
CA GLY A 82 4.40 -2.64 -7.57
C GLY A 82 3.70 -2.42 -8.91
N SER A 83 2.59 -3.12 -9.10
CA SER A 83 1.63 -2.97 -10.20
C SER A 83 0.42 -3.87 -9.92
N ALA A 84 -0.62 -3.80 -10.76
CA ALA A 84 -1.76 -4.73 -10.72
C ALA A 84 -1.38 -6.21 -10.89
N ASP A 85 -0.22 -6.51 -11.46
CA ASP A 85 0.27 -7.88 -11.69
C ASP A 85 0.97 -8.49 -10.49
N ARG A 86 1.22 -7.71 -9.42
CA ARG A 86 1.78 -8.27 -8.20
C ARG A 86 0.83 -9.30 -7.61
N ARG A 87 1.36 -10.47 -7.27
CA ARG A 87 0.55 -11.61 -6.82
C ARG A 87 -0.35 -11.27 -5.62
N TYR A 88 0.12 -10.49 -4.64
CA TYR A 88 -0.71 -10.06 -3.50
C TYR A 88 -1.87 -9.16 -3.93
N VAL A 89 -1.67 -8.28 -4.92
CA VAL A 89 -2.73 -7.44 -5.50
C VAL A 89 -3.75 -8.33 -6.20
N ARG A 90 -3.29 -9.22 -7.08
CA ARG A 90 -4.17 -10.16 -7.78
C ARG A 90 -4.96 -11.07 -6.83
N ASN A 91 -4.33 -11.52 -5.74
CA ASN A 91 -4.96 -12.37 -4.73
C ASN A 91 -6.05 -11.60 -3.98
N VAL A 92 -5.79 -10.37 -3.53
CA VAL A 92 -6.84 -9.59 -2.85
C VAL A 92 -7.97 -9.18 -3.79
N CYS A 93 -7.69 -8.87 -5.06
CA CYS A 93 -8.73 -8.62 -6.05
C CYS A 93 -9.61 -9.88 -6.27
N SER A 94 -9.00 -11.07 -6.27
CA SER A 94 -9.75 -12.34 -6.30
C SER A 94 -10.59 -12.55 -5.05
N GLU A 95 -10.08 -12.21 -3.86
CA GLU A 95 -10.83 -12.27 -2.61
C GLU A 95 -11.99 -11.27 -2.57
N LEU A 96 -11.82 -10.08 -3.15
CA LEU A 96 -12.87 -9.08 -3.32
C LEU A 96 -13.94 -9.58 -4.29
N GLN A 97 -13.53 -10.16 -5.44
CA GLN A 97 -14.43 -10.70 -6.46
C GLN A 97 -15.39 -11.74 -5.88
N VAL A 98 -14.88 -12.73 -5.13
CA VAL A 98 -15.73 -13.79 -4.54
C VAL A 98 -16.66 -13.27 -3.44
N ARG A 99 -16.50 -12.02 -3.00
CA ARG A 99 -17.34 -11.34 -2.01
C ARG A 99 -18.24 -10.26 -2.64
N GLY A 100 -18.39 -10.25 -3.97
CA GLY A 100 -19.25 -9.29 -4.66
C GLY A 100 -18.69 -7.87 -4.72
N VAL A 101 -17.40 -7.67 -4.41
CA VAL A 101 -16.75 -6.35 -4.47
C VAL A 101 -15.95 -6.25 -5.75
N ARG A 102 -16.31 -5.33 -6.65
CA ARG A 102 -15.52 -5.07 -7.86
C ARG A 102 -14.28 -4.27 -7.50
N SER A 103 -13.10 -4.83 -7.73
CA SER A 103 -11.85 -4.10 -7.49
C SER A 103 -11.38 -3.34 -8.73
N VAL A 104 -10.80 -2.15 -8.52
CA VAL A 104 -10.01 -1.43 -9.52
C VAL A 104 -8.63 -1.19 -8.94
N VAL A 105 -7.59 -1.61 -9.65
CA VAL A 105 -6.22 -1.34 -9.23
C VAL A 105 -5.73 -0.09 -9.96
N MET A 106 -5.33 0.93 -9.21
CA MET A 106 -4.59 2.05 -9.79
C MET A 106 -3.11 1.69 -9.84
N ASN A 107 -2.54 1.65 -11.04
CA ASN A 107 -1.10 1.60 -11.16
C ASN A 107 -0.56 3.01 -10.92
N PHE A 108 0.34 3.15 -9.95
CA PHE A 108 1.05 4.40 -9.76
C PHE A 108 1.82 4.79 -11.03
N ARG A 109 2.04 6.09 -11.23
CA ARG A 109 2.74 6.62 -12.41
C ARG A 109 4.05 5.86 -12.69
N GLY A 110 4.20 5.39 -13.93
CA GLY A 110 5.37 4.60 -14.36
C GLY A 110 5.38 3.14 -13.90
N CYS A 111 4.29 2.59 -13.36
CA CYS A 111 4.23 1.22 -12.84
C CYS A 111 3.36 0.26 -13.66
N SER A 112 2.63 0.73 -14.68
CA SER A 112 1.75 -0.10 -15.50
C SER A 112 2.47 -0.87 -16.63
N GLY A 113 3.79 -0.70 -16.75
CA GLY A 113 4.60 -1.20 -17.87
C GLY A 113 4.99 -0.12 -18.88
N GLU A 114 4.41 1.07 -18.74
CA GLU A 114 4.74 2.26 -19.52
C GLU A 114 5.22 3.38 -18.60
N SER A 115 6.16 4.19 -19.09
CA SER A 115 6.66 5.37 -18.39
C SER A 115 5.62 6.49 -18.46
N ASN A 116 5.37 7.19 -17.34
CA ASN A 116 4.47 8.35 -17.34
C ASN A 116 5.08 9.55 -18.07
N LEU A 117 4.27 10.52 -18.49
CA LEU A 117 4.68 11.63 -19.36
C LEU A 117 5.44 12.74 -18.62
N LYS A 118 5.22 12.93 -17.31
CA LYS A 118 5.84 14.01 -16.54
C LYS A 118 7.21 13.62 -15.97
N PRO A 119 8.07 14.59 -15.62
CA PRO A 119 9.36 14.30 -15.00
C PRO A 119 9.21 13.60 -13.64
N HIS A 120 8.26 14.04 -12.82
CA HIS A 120 8.02 13.42 -11.52
C HIS A 120 7.41 12.01 -11.67
N PHE A 121 7.74 11.15 -10.72
CA PHE A 121 7.13 9.84 -10.52
C PHE A 121 6.13 9.93 -9.37
N TYR A 122 5.44 8.83 -9.05
CA TYR A 122 4.76 8.72 -7.76
C TYR A 122 5.76 8.71 -6.60
N HIS A 123 5.31 9.13 -5.42
CA HIS A 123 6.07 9.06 -4.18
C HIS A 123 5.15 8.71 -3.00
N SER A 124 5.69 8.52 -1.80
CA SER A 124 4.93 8.06 -0.63
C SER A 124 3.87 9.07 -0.13
N GLY A 125 3.92 10.31 -0.63
CA GLY A 125 2.97 11.37 -0.30
C GLY A 125 2.03 11.76 -1.43
N GLU A 126 2.05 11.03 -2.55
CA GLU A 126 1.23 11.30 -3.74
C GLU A 126 -0.23 10.91 -3.47
N THR A 127 -1.03 11.85 -2.99
CA THR A 127 -2.45 11.65 -2.67
C THR A 127 -3.39 12.17 -3.74
N GLY A 128 -2.90 12.98 -4.69
CA GLY A 128 -3.68 13.59 -5.76
C GLY A 128 -4.22 12.56 -6.74
N ASP A 129 -3.36 11.64 -7.21
CA ASP A 129 -3.76 10.57 -8.13
C ASP A 129 -4.87 9.65 -7.56
N PRO A 130 -4.72 9.04 -6.36
CA PRO A 130 -5.80 8.22 -5.80
C PRO A 130 -7.06 9.02 -5.47
N ARG A 131 -6.94 10.30 -5.08
CA ARG A 131 -8.11 11.18 -4.90
C ARG A 131 -8.88 11.38 -6.20
N PHE A 132 -8.17 11.70 -7.28
CA PHE A 132 -8.74 11.86 -8.61
C PHE A 132 -9.49 10.60 -9.05
N VAL A 133 -8.87 9.43 -8.88
CA VAL A 133 -9.50 8.15 -9.22
C VAL A 133 -10.73 7.87 -8.35
N LEU A 134 -10.68 8.11 -7.04
CA LEU A 134 -11.84 7.92 -6.17
C LEU A 134 -13.02 8.85 -6.52
N GLN A 135 -12.74 10.11 -6.85
CA GLN A 135 -13.75 11.06 -7.30
C GLN A 135 -14.39 10.60 -8.61
N MET A 136 -13.57 10.20 -9.59
CA MET A 136 -14.04 9.63 -10.86
C MET A 136 -14.91 8.38 -10.65
N ILE A 137 -14.52 7.47 -9.76
CA ILE A 137 -15.33 6.28 -9.43
C ILE A 137 -16.69 6.69 -8.87
N ARG A 138 -16.73 7.66 -7.95
CA ARG A 138 -17.98 8.16 -7.35
C ARG A 138 -18.88 8.84 -8.37
N GLU A 139 -18.32 9.60 -9.29
CA GLU A 139 -19.08 10.26 -10.36
C GLU A 139 -19.67 9.24 -11.35
N ARG A 140 -18.90 8.22 -11.72
CA ARG A 140 -19.35 7.16 -12.64
C ARG A 140 -20.35 6.20 -12.00
N TYR A 141 -20.23 5.97 -10.69
CA TYR A 141 -21.02 4.99 -9.94
C TYR A 141 -21.64 5.60 -8.67
N PRO A 142 -22.51 6.61 -8.79
CA PRO A 142 -22.99 7.41 -7.65
C PRO A 142 -23.83 6.62 -6.65
N SER A 143 -24.43 5.50 -7.06
CA SER A 143 -25.24 4.63 -6.20
C SER A 143 -24.42 3.52 -5.51
N ARG A 144 -23.17 3.26 -5.94
CA ARG A 144 -22.36 2.17 -5.41
C ARG A 144 -21.53 2.66 -4.23
N ARG A 145 -21.39 1.80 -3.21
CA ARG A 145 -20.45 2.06 -2.11
C ARG A 145 -19.02 1.93 -2.63
N VAL A 146 -18.13 2.80 -2.17
CA VAL A 146 -16.72 2.82 -2.58
C VAL A 146 -15.85 2.55 -1.36
N GLY A 147 -15.00 1.53 -1.41
CA GLY A 147 -13.95 1.28 -0.43
C GLY A 147 -12.55 1.52 -1.00
N ALA A 148 -11.53 1.49 -0.16
CA ALA A 148 -10.14 1.55 -0.59
C ALA A 148 -9.24 0.58 0.19
N LEU A 149 -8.19 0.10 -0.46
CA LEU A 149 -7.20 -0.82 0.10
C LEU A 149 -5.80 -0.41 -0.33
N GLY A 150 -4.85 -0.34 0.60
CA GLY A 150 -3.45 -0.07 0.27
C GLY A 150 -2.48 -1.05 0.92
N PHE A 151 -1.45 -1.46 0.18
CA PHE A 151 -0.35 -2.28 0.69
C PHE A 151 0.93 -1.46 0.80
N SER A 152 1.64 -1.61 1.91
CA SER A 152 2.96 -0.99 2.10
C SER A 152 2.89 0.51 1.79
N LEU A 153 3.72 1.03 0.87
CA LEU A 153 3.68 2.41 0.40
C LEU A 153 2.28 2.87 -0.05
N GLY A 154 1.53 2.04 -0.79
CA GLY A 154 0.15 2.38 -1.19
C GLY A 154 -0.80 2.52 0.00
N GLY A 155 -0.54 1.79 1.09
CA GLY A 155 -1.24 1.99 2.35
C GLY A 155 -0.84 3.30 3.05
N ASN A 156 0.42 3.71 2.96
CA ASN A 156 0.87 5.01 3.49
C ASN A 156 0.16 6.16 2.75
N VAL A 157 0.17 6.11 1.42
CA VAL A 157 -0.55 7.06 0.55
C VAL A 157 -2.03 7.11 0.91
N LEU A 158 -2.69 5.94 1.04
CA LEU A 158 -4.11 5.89 1.39
C LEU A 158 -4.39 6.52 2.76
N LEU A 159 -3.60 6.19 3.79
CA LEU A 159 -3.83 6.73 5.13
C LEU A 159 -3.56 8.23 5.22
N LYS A 160 -2.54 8.73 4.50
CA LYS A 160 -2.32 10.17 4.35
C LYS A 160 -3.51 10.83 3.66
N LEU A 161 -3.95 10.31 2.51
CA LEU A 161 -5.11 10.81 1.77
C LEU A 161 -6.37 10.92 2.66
N LEU A 162 -6.62 9.91 3.49
CA LEU A 162 -7.79 9.89 4.35
C LEU A 162 -7.70 10.82 5.56
N GLY A 163 -6.51 11.30 5.92
CA GLY A 163 -6.31 12.15 7.11
C GLY A 163 -5.77 13.55 6.81
N GLU A 164 -5.41 13.86 5.56
CA GLU A 164 -4.87 15.18 5.19
C GLU A 164 -5.92 16.28 5.10
N ASP A 165 -7.19 15.91 4.84
CA ASP A 165 -8.30 16.86 4.78
C ASP A 165 -9.17 16.81 6.04
N GLU A 166 -9.87 17.91 6.32
CA GLU A 166 -10.83 18.03 7.43
C GLU A 166 -11.96 16.98 7.39
N ALA A 167 -12.36 16.56 6.19
CA ALA A 167 -13.41 15.56 6.00
C ALA A 167 -13.00 14.16 6.48
N GLY A 168 -11.69 13.88 6.65
CA GLY A 168 -11.21 12.60 7.16
C GLY A 168 -11.62 11.40 6.29
N GLY A 169 -11.70 11.59 4.97
CA GLY A 169 -12.17 10.58 4.00
C GLY A 169 -13.69 10.45 3.85
N VAL A 170 -14.49 11.17 4.65
CA VAL A 170 -15.96 11.18 4.53
C VAL A 170 -16.35 11.74 3.18
N GLY A 171 -17.25 11.04 2.48
CA GLY A 171 -17.62 11.41 1.12
C GLY A 171 -16.58 11.04 0.06
N LEU A 172 -15.46 10.40 0.43
CA LEU A 172 -14.52 9.80 -0.52
C LEU A 172 -14.67 8.28 -0.55
N VAL A 173 -14.61 7.65 0.62
CA VAL A 173 -14.79 6.19 0.78
C VAL A 173 -15.73 5.88 1.95
N GLN A 174 -16.34 4.70 1.89
CA GLN A 174 -17.16 4.12 2.95
C GLN A 174 -16.31 3.44 4.02
N ALA A 175 -15.21 2.81 3.61
CA ALA A 175 -14.26 2.14 4.49
C ALA A 175 -12.90 1.95 3.79
N ALA A 176 -11.85 1.80 4.59
CA ALA A 176 -10.50 1.59 4.08
C ALA A 176 -9.77 0.46 4.81
N ALA A 177 -8.87 -0.24 4.12
CA ALA A 177 -7.96 -1.19 4.75
C ALA A 177 -6.52 -0.90 4.33
N ALA A 178 -5.56 -1.12 5.24
CA ALA A 178 -4.15 -0.87 4.97
C ALA A 178 -3.26 -1.96 5.58
N VAL A 179 -2.38 -2.54 4.76
CA VAL A 179 -1.61 -3.74 5.09
C VAL A 179 -0.11 -3.45 5.05
N SER A 180 0.60 -3.75 6.14
CA SER A 180 2.06 -3.60 6.26
C SER A 180 2.58 -2.19 5.93
N VAL A 181 1.84 -1.16 6.36
CA VAL A 181 2.15 0.24 6.05
C VAL A 181 3.45 0.69 6.73
N PRO A 182 4.36 1.37 6.03
CA PRO A 182 5.50 2.06 6.65
C PRO A 182 5.04 3.40 7.24
N TYR A 183 4.38 3.38 8.40
CA TYR A 183 3.75 4.58 8.98
C TYR A 183 4.73 5.75 9.21
N ASP A 184 5.98 5.42 9.55
CA ASP A 184 7.11 6.32 9.67
C ASP A 184 8.15 5.96 8.59
N LEU A 185 8.21 6.78 7.55
CA LEU A 185 9.06 6.54 6.38
C LEU A 185 10.56 6.63 6.75
N ALA A 186 10.92 7.52 7.66
CA ALA A 186 12.30 7.73 8.07
C ALA A 186 12.84 6.53 8.84
N ALA A 187 12.04 6.00 9.79
CA ALA A 187 12.39 4.81 10.55
C ALA A 187 12.40 3.54 9.68
N GLY A 188 11.49 3.44 8.70
CA GLY A 188 11.51 2.34 7.74
C GLY A 188 12.79 2.33 6.89
N CYS A 189 13.18 3.48 6.33
CA CYS A 189 14.43 3.61 5.59
C CYS A 189 15.66 3.32 6.45
N GLU A 190 15.69 3.80 7.70
CA GLU A 190 16.75 3.52 8.66
C GLU A 190 16.92 2.00 8.90
N LEU A 191 15.82 1.28 9.15
CA LEU A 191 15.85 -0.17 9.38
C LEU A 191 16.39 -0.94 8.17
N LEU A 192 15.98 -0.53 6.96
CA LEU A 192 16.44 -1.14 5.72
C LEU A 192 17.94 -0.92 5.49
N GLU A 193 18.47 0.25 5.84
CA GLU A 193 19.90 0.58 5.69
C GLU A 193 20.77 -0.19 6.69
N GLN A 194 20.30 -0.31 7.94
CA GLN A 194 21.06 -0.94 9.02
C GLN A 194 21.14 -2.47 8.89
N SER A 195 20.08 -3.13 8.44
CA SER A 195 20.03 -4.60 8.40
C SER A 195 20.60 -5.21 7.11
N VAL A 196 21.23 -6.38 7.22
CA VAL A 196 21.80 -7.11 6.05
C VAL A 196 20.72 -7.43 5.02
N MET A 197 19.60 -8.00 5.48
CA MET A 197 18.46 -8.30 4.61
C MET A 197 17.75 -7.04 4.13
N GLY A 198 17.72 -5.98 4.94
CA GLY A 198 17.24 -4.65 4.54
C GLY A 198 17.95 -4.14 3.29
N ARG A 199 19.29 -4.20 3.26
CA ARG A 199 20.08 -3.80 2.09
C ARG A 199 19.79 -4.65 0.85
N VAL A 200 19.46 -5.94 1.01
CA VAL A 200 19.01 -6.79 -0.09
C VAL A 200 17.65 -6.31 -0.64
N TYR A 201 16.71 -5.98 0.25
CA TYR A 201 15.43 -5.40 -0.15
C TYR A 201 15.60 -4.04 -0.83
N SER A 202 16.37 -3.11 -0.24
CA SER A 202 16.66 -1.81 -0.85
C SER A 202 17.31 -1.95 -2.22
N GLY A 203 18.28 -2.86 -2.37
CA GLY A 203 18.92 -3.13 -3.65
C GLY A 203 17.94 -3.60 -4.74
N TYR A 204 16.90 -4.35 -4.37
CA TYR A 204 15.83 -4.74 -5.28
C TYR A 204 15.03 -3.53 -5.78
N PHE A 205 14.60 -2.62 -4.90
CA PHE A 205 13.86 -1.41 -5.30
C PHE A 205 14.73 -0.41 -6.07
N MET A 206 15.96 -0.19 -5.59
CA MET A 206 16.93 0.72 -6.21
C MET A 206 17.28 0.36 -7.65
N ARG A 207 17.18 -0.91 -8.03
CA ARG A 207 17.37 -1.33 -9.42
C ARG A 207 16.24 -0.81 -10.32
N SER A 208 14.99 -0.92 -9.86
CA SER A 208 13.81 -0.46 -10.59
C SER A 208 13.78 1.07 -10.68
N LEU A 209 14.02 1.75 -9.55
CA LEU A 209 14.06 3.21 -9.48
C LEU A 209 15.14 3.81 -10.42
N ARG A 210 16.35 3.24 -10.42
CA ARG A 210 17.40 3.68 -11.36
C ARG A 210 17.04 3.40 -12.82
N GLY A 211 16.41 2.26 -13.10
CA GLY A 211 15.89 1.97 -14.44
C GLY A 211 14.89 3.03 -14.93
N LYS A 212 13.99 3.49 -14.05
CA LYS A 212 13.04 4.56 -14.39
C LYS A 212 13.71 5.91 -14.64
N VAL A 213 14.71 6.26 -13.85
CA VAL A 213 15.53 7.47 -14.09
C VAL A 213 16.23 7.38 -15.43
N GLN A 214 16.84 6.23 -15.76
CA GLN A 214 17.51 6.02 -17.05
C GLN A 214 16.53 6.14 -18.24
N LEU A 215 15.32 5.59 -18.11
CA LEU A 215 14.28 5.72 -19.13
C LEU A 215 13.84 7.16 -19.40
N LYS A 216 14.02 8.06 -18.42
CA LYS A 216 13.66 9.49 -18.51
C LYS A 216 14.86 10.42 -18.49
N GLN A 217 16.07 9.93 -18.76
CA GLN A 217 17.30 10.71 -18.56
C GLN A 217 17.27 12.08 -19.25
N GLU A 218 16.84 12.16 -20.51
CA GLU A 218 16.79 13.42 -21.28
C GLU A 218 15.82 14.44 -20.66
N MET A 219 14.73 13.94 -20.07
CA MET A 219 13.73 14.78 -19.39
C MET A 219 14.20 15.22 -18.00
N LEU A 220 15.03 14.42 -17.35
CA LEU A 220 15.48 14.62 -15.97
C LEU A 220 16.81 15.37 -15.86
N GLU A 221 17.65 15.33 -16.89
CA GLU A 221 18.96 16.00 -16.92
C GLU A 221 18.90 17.50 -16.58
N PRO A 222 17.91 18.28 -17.06
CA PRO A 222 17.81 19.70 -16.68
C PRO A 222 17.37 19.93 -15.22
N LEU A 223 16.86 18.89 -14.56
CA LEU A 223 16.21 18.99 -13.24
C LEU A 223 17.06 18.40 -12.12
N LEU A 224 17.91 17.42 -12.43
CA LEU A 224 18.64 16.61 -11.45
C LEU A 224 20.08 16.37 -11.88
N ASP A 225 20.96 16.22 -10.90
CA ASP A 225 22.27 15.60 -11.09
C ASP A 225 22.11 14.08 -11.28
N LEU A 226 22.00 13.65 -12.55
CA LEU A 226 21.77 12.25 -12.88
C LEU A 226 22.91 11.33 -12.46
N GLU A 227 24.16 11.81 -12.48
CA GLU A 227 25.31 11.02 -12.03
C GLU A 227 25.15 10.69 -10.54
N ALA A 228 24.84 11.71 -9.73
CA ALA A 228 24.61 11.53 -8.30
C ALA A 228 23.38 10.65 -8.00
N VAL A 229 22.28 10.79 -8.76
CA VAL A 229 21.08 9.96 -8.61
C VAL A 229 21.38 8.49 -8.94
N LEU A 230 22.08 8.21 -10.04
CA LEU A 230 22.40 6.84 -10.45
C LEU A 230 23.46 6.18 -9.55
N ALA A 231 24.31 6.98 -8.91
CA ALA A 231 25.29 6.55 -7.91
C ALA A 231 24.68 6.26 -6.53
N ALA A 232 23.44 6.68 -6.27
CA ALA A 232 22.77 6.47 -4.99
C ALA A 232 22.73 4.97 -4.60
N ARG A 233 23.08 4.68 -3.35
CA ARG A 233 23.18 3.30 -2.83
C ARG A 233 22.02 2.91 -1.93
N THR A 234 21.36 3.90 -1.33
CA THR A 234 20.21 3.68 -0.45
C THR A 234 18.97 4.37 -0.98
N ILE A 235 17.81 3.97 -0.46
CA ILE A 235 16.53 4.63 -0.79
C ILE A 235 16.56 6.08 -0.29
N ARG A 236 17.11 6.35 0.90
CA ARG A 236 17.26 7.71 1.43
C ARG A 236 18.11 8.60 0.52
N GLU A 237 19.21 8.07 0.03
CA GLU A 237 20.08 8.76 -0.92
C GLU A 237 19.39 9.04 -2.27
N PHE A 238 18.57 8.11 -2.75
CA PHE A 238 17.76 8.32 -3.94
C PHE A 238 16.68 9.37 -3.69
N ASP A 239 16.04 9.32 -2.54
CA ASP A 239 15.02 10.27 -2.15
C ASP A 239 15.59 11.68 -2.00
N GLU A 240 16.79 11.82 -1.45
CA GLU A 240 17.48 13.10 -1.32
C GLU A 240 17.77 13.73 -2.68
N ARG A 241 18.20 12.91 -3.65
CA ARG A 241 18.73 13.38 -4.93
C ARG A 241 17.72 13.42 -6.06
N ALA A 242 16.64 12.66 -5.97
CA ALA A 242 15.62 12.58 -7.01
C ALA A 242 14.22 12.86 -6.44
N THR A 243 13.73 12.05 -5.50
CA THR A 243 12.33 12.16 -5.04
C THR A 243 12.02 13.52 -4.43
N ALA A 244 12.87 14.02 -3.53
CA ALA A 244 12.68 15.30 -2.86
C ALA A 244 12.68 16.47 -3.86
N PRO A 245 13.75 16.70 -4.66
CA PRO A 245 13.79 17.83 -5.58
C PRO A 245 12.73 17.76 -6.69
N LEU A 246 12.41 16.58 -7.22
CA LEU A 246 11.35 16.45 -8.25
C LEU A 246 9.95 16.82 -7.74
N ASN A 247 9.73 16.73 -6.44
CA ASN A 247 8.41 16.93 -5.83
C ASN A 247 8.38 18.15 -4.89
N GLY A 248 9.39 19.03 -4.97
CA GLY A 248 9.42 20.30 -4.22
C GLY A 248 9.72 20.16 -2.72
N PHE A 249 10.29 19.05 -2.28
CA PHE A 249 10.79 18.91 -0.91
C PHE A 249 12.26 19.33 -0.80
N ASP A 250 12.63 19.98 0.30
CA ASP A 250 13.99 20.48 0.54
C ASP A 250 15.03 19.37 0.75
N SER A 251 14.59 18.18 1.17
CA SER A 251 15.45 17.03 1.50
C SER A 251 14.61 15.75 1.65
N ALA A 252 15.25 14.59 1.68
CA ALA A 252 14.61 13.33 2.06
C ALA A 252 14.00 13.41 3.46
N ALA A 253 14.66 14.11 4.39
CA ALA A 253 14.14 14.30 5.74
C ALA A 253 12.86 15.16 5.76
N HIS A 254 12.80 16.22 4.95
CA HIS A 254 11.58 17.01 4.77
C HIS A 254 10.48 16.14 4.14
N TYR A 255 10.78 15.46 3.05
CA TYR A 255 9.86 14.51 2.39
C TYR A 255 9.28 13.48 3.36
N TYR A 256 10.11 12.84 4.20
CA TYR A 256 9.62 11.84 5.15
C TYR A 256 8.71 12.43 6.24
N ARG A 257 8.97 13.65 6.72
CA ARG A 257 8.10 14.30 7.70
C ARG A 257 6.72 14.61 7.12
N GLU A 258 6.68 15.15 5.90
CA GLU A 258 5.41 15.54 5.26
C GLU A 258 4.60 14.33 4.77
N CYS A 259 5.27 13.22 4.48
CA CYS A 259 4.64 12.08 3.82
C CYS A 259 4.38 10.87 4.73
N SER A 260 4.91 10.85 5.95
CA SER A 260 4.65 9.75 6.89
C SER A 260 3.18 9.76 7.33
N SER A 261 2.50 8.62 7.18
CA SER A 261 1.05 8.53 7.43
C SER A 261 0.68 8.57 8.92
N ASP A 262 1.63 8.33 9.83
CA ASP A 262 1.40 8.35 11.28
C ASP A 262 0.82 9.69 11.78
N GLY A 263 1.28 10.81 11.20
CA GLY A 263 0.80 12.16 11.50
C GLY A 263 -0.66 12.42 11.11
N PHE A 264 -1.23 11.61 10.23
CA PHE A 264 -2.57 11.82 9.66
C PHE A 264 -3.65 10.92 10.27
N LEU A 265 -3.25 9.88 11.02
CA LEU A 265 -4.18 8.86 11.53
C LEU A 265 -5.26 9.41 12.46
N GLN A 266 -4.97 10.46 13.23
CA GLN A 266 -5.95 11.09 14.13
C GLN A 266 -7.07 11.82 13.38
N SER A 267 -6.85 12.20 12.13
CA SER A 267 -7.82 12.96 11.33
C SER A 267 -8.75 12.06 10.52
N ILE A 268 -8.47 10.76 10.42
CA ILE A 268 -9.33 9.81 9.70
C ILE A 268 -10.71 9.71 10.39
N ARG A 269 -11.79 9.79 9.60
CA ARG A 269 -13.19 9.76 10.05
C ARG A 269 -14.03 8.65 9.42
N VAL A 270 -13.41 7.79 8.61
CA VAL A 270 -14.04 6.62 8.01
C VAL A 270 -13.50 5.32 8.62
N PRO A 271 -14.33 4.27 8.78
CA PRO A 271 -13.88 2.99 9.29
C PRO A 271 -12.64 2.47 8.55
N THR A 272 -11.54 2.32 9.27
CA THR A 272 -10.25 1.95 8.69
C THR A 272 -9.62 0.78 9.44
N PHE A 273 -9.31 -0.29 8.72
CA PHE A 273 -8.70 -1.50 9.25
C PHE A 273 -7.21 -1.56 8.91
N LEU A 274 -6.38 -1.51 9.95
CA LEU A 274 -4.93 -1.57 9.86
C LEU A 274 -4.43 -2.97 10.18
N LEU A 275 -3.52 -3.49 9.37
CA LEU A 275 -2.98 -4.83 9.53
C LEU A 275 -1.46 -4.78 9.50
N HIS A 276 -0.82 -5.17 10.60
CA HIS A 276 0.63 -5.05 10.72
C HIS A 276 1.26 -6.18 11.56
N ALA A 277 2.47 -6.57 11.18
CA ALA A 277 3.26 -7.56 11.89
C ALA A 277 4.36 -6.86 12.71
N GLU A 278 4.58 -7.28 13.95
CA GLU A 278 5.66 -6.73 14.79
C GLU A 278 7.05 -7.11 14.28
N ASP A 279 7.15 -8.23 13.55
CA ASP A 279 8.37 -8.68 12.92
C ASP A 279 8.54 -8.15 11.48
N ASP A 280 7.78 -7.12 11.06
CA ASP A 280 7.92 -6.55 9.71
C ASP A 280 9.38 -6.10 9.45
N PRO A 281 10.08 -6.64 8.43
CA PRO A 281 11.47 -6.27 8.15
C PRO A 281 11.64 -4.88 7.51
N PHE A 282 10.54 -4.16 7.23
CA PHE A 282 10.53 -2.84 6.60
C PHE A 282 10.16 -1.71 7.56
N LEU A 283 9.54 -2.02 8.70
CA LEU A 283 9.15 -1.02 9.68
C LEU A 283 9.45 -1.53 11.10
N PRO A 284 10.22 -0.80 11.92
CA PRO A 284 10.52 -1.26 13.26
C PRO A 284 9.27 -1.25 14.15
N PRO A 285 9.12 -2.19 15.10
CA PRO A 285 7.91 -2.31 15.93
C PRO A 285 7.54 -1.03 16.71
N ARG A 286 8.52 -0.18 17.02
CA ARG A 286 8.31 1.12 17.69
C ARG A 286 7.48 2.11 16.87
N SER A 287 7.49 1.98 15.54
CA SER A 287 6.79 2.86 14.61
C SER A 287 5.37 2.37 14.30
N ILE A 288 4.89 1.30 14.95
CA ILE A 288 3.50 0.86 14.85
C ILE A 288 2.61 1.82 15.67
N PRO A 289 1.59 2.47 15.07
CA PRO A 289 0.84 3.59 15.65
C PRO A 289 -0.16 3.14 16.73
N THR A 290 0.36 2.73 17.88
CA THR A 290 -0.47 2.18 18.97
C THR A 290 -1.38 3.25 19.58
N LYS A 291 -0.84 4.45 19.86
CA LYS A 291 -1.61 5.55 20.45
C LYS A 291 -2.72 6.03 19.51
N PRO A 292 -2.46 6.35 18.23
CA PRO A 292 -3.53 6.80 17.36
C PRO A 292 -4.68 5.81 17.19
N VAL A 293 -4.35 4.51 17.12
CA VAL A 293 -5.35 3.43 17.03
C VAL A 293 -6.20 3.29 18.29
N GLN A 294 -5.68 3.67 19.46
CA GLN A 294 -6.45 3.65 20.72
C GLN A 294 -7.38 4.86 20.85
N GLU A 295 -6.95 6.02 20.33
CA GLU A 295 -7.65 7.30 20.51
C GLU A 295 -8.67 7.58 19.40
N ASN A 296 -8.45 7.12 18.16
CA ASN A 296 -9.37 7.34 17.05
C ASN A 296 -10.39 6.18 16.94
N PRO A 297 -11.70 6.43 17.17
CA PRO A 297 -12.73 5.38 17.15
C PRO A 297 -12.99 4.80 15.75
N HIS A 298 -12.51 5.45 14.69
CA HIS A 298 -12.64 4.96 13.32
C HIS A 298 -11.52 3.98 12.93
N LEU A 299 -10.47 3.88 13.74
CA LEU A 299 -9.35 2.98 13.48
C LEU A 299 -9.53 1.67 14.25
N SER A 300 -9.26 0.57 13.56
CA SER A 300 -9.10 -0.75 14.17
C SER A 300 -7.81 -1.36 13.66
N MET A 301 -7.10 -2.12 14.52
CA MET A 301 -5.84 -2.74 14.12
C MET A 301 -5.80 -4.22 14.47
N ALA A 302 -5.41 -5.04 13.50
CA ALA A 302 -4.91 -6.39 13.72
C ALA A 302 -3.38 -6.37 13.77
N ARG A 303 -2.84 -6.45 14.98
CA ARG A 303 -1.40 -6.52 15.24
C ARG A 303 -1.00 -7.95 15.58
N HIS A 304 -0.03 -8.49 14.83
CA HIS A 304 0.46 -9.85 15.02
C HIS A 304 1.95 -9.89 15.31
N ALA A 305 2.39 -10.72 16.26
CA ALA A 305 3.81 -10.85 16.58
C ALA A 305 4.66 -11.37 15.41
N ARG A 306 4.04 -12.09 14.47
CA ARG A 306 4.68 -12.64 13.27
C ARG A 306 3.79 -12.41 12.07
N GLY A 307 4.39 -12.19 10.92
CA GLY A 307 3.69 -12.05 9.64
C GLY A 307 4.59 -11.53 8.51
N GLY A 308 5.76 -10.97 8.83
CA GLY A 308 6.63 -10.34 7.84
C GLY A 308 5.96 -9.17 7.12
N HIS A 309 6.59 -8.68 6.06
CA HIS A 309 6.05 -7.61 5.24
C HIS A 309 5.17 -8.16 4.14
N VAL A 310 3.87 -7.87 4.19
CA VAL A 310 2.86 -8.39 3.23
C VAL A 310 2.98 -9.93 3.10
N GLY A 311 3.31 -10.61 4.20
CA GLY A 311 3.51 -12.05 4.25
C GLY A 311 2.23 -12.78 4.65
N PHE A 312 1.91 -12.73 5.94
CA PHE A 312 0.70 -13.27 6.58
C PHE A 312 0.29 -14.66 6.07
N ILE A 313 1.28 -15.53 5.85
CA ILE A 313 1.07 -16.90 5.38
C ILE A 313 0.55 -17.75 6.54
N GLU A 314 -0.57 -18.42 6.32
CA GLU A 314 -1.09 -19.50 7.16
C GLU A 314 -1.34 -20.78 6.35
N GLY A 315 -1.81 -21.83 7.02
CA GLY A 315 -2.10 -23.11 6.38
C GLY A 315 -0.88 -24.04 6.22
N THR A 316 -1.01 -25.02 5.35
CA THR A 316 0.01 -26.06 5.11
C THR A 316 0.84 -25.71 3.86
N PRO A 317 2.03 -26.32 3.66
CA PRO A 317 2.84 -26.08 2.47
C PRO A 317 2.10 -26.35 1.14
N THR A 318 1.18 -27.33 1.14
CA THR A 318 0.39 -27.72 -0.04
C THR A 318 -0.90 -26.92 -0.21
N ARG A 319 -1.34 -26.22 0.84
CA ARG A 319 -2.53 -25.35 0.83
C ARG A 319 -2.23 -24.07 1.64
N PRO A 320 -1.30 -23.23 1.17
CA PRO A 320 -1.02 -21.96 1.83
C PRO A 320 -2.21 -21.03 1.66
N ARG A 321 -2.45 -20.20 2.67
CA ARG A 321 -3.43 -19.11 2.63
C ARG A 321 -2.78 -17.79 3.00
N PHE A 322 -3.32 -16.69 2.49
CA PHE A 322 -2.78 -15.35 2.65
C PHE A 322 -3.78 -14.52 3.44
N TRP A 323 -3.60 -14.55 4.75
CA TRP A 323 -4.60 -14.10 5.71
C TRP A 323 -4.90 -12.60 5.58
N ALA A 324 -3.90 -11.78 5.23
CA ALA A 324 -4.08 -10.34 5.11
C ALA A 324 -5.00 -9.93 3.97
N GLU A 325 -4.87 -10.58 2.80
CA GLU A 325 -5.73 -10.37 1.65
C GLU A 325 -7.17 -10.79 1.96
N GLU A 326 -7.35 -11.97 2.54
CA GLU A 326 -8.67 -12.51 2.89
C GLU A 326 -9.42 -11.60 3.88
N GLU A 327 -8.74 -11.15 4.94
CA GLU A 327 -9.37 -10.33 5.98
C GLU A 327 -9.58 -8.89 5.53
N SER A 328 -8.68 -8.32 4.74
CA SER A 328 -8.87 -6.97 4.20
C SER A 328 -10.04 -6.94 3.20
N ALA A 329 -10.16 -7.96 2.35
CA ALA A 329 -11.31 -8.11 1.46
C ALA A 329 -12.62 -8.34 2.23
N ARG A 330 -12.59 -9.15 3.30
CA ARG A 330 -13.77 -9.37 4.16
C ARG A 330 -14.18 -8.10 4.88
N PHE A 331 -13.22 -7.30 5.35
CA PHE A 331 -13.49 -6.01 5.98
C PHE A 331 -14.24 -5.09 5.02
N LEU A 332 -13.70 -4.88 3.82
CA LEU A 332 -14.34 -4.02 2.83
C LEU A 332 -15.71 -4.55 2.39
N ALA A 333 -15.84 -5.86 2.19
CA ALA A 333 -17.13 -6.45 1.85
C ALA A 333 -18.20 -6.16 2.91
N VAL A 334 -17.86 -6.29 4.20
CA VAL A 334 -18.79 -6.03 5.33
C VAL A 334 -19.08 -4.55 5.54
N MET A 335 -18.06 -3.69 5.43
CA MET A 335 -18.22 -2.26 5.73
C MET A 335 -18.82 -1.48 4.56
N CYS A 336 -18.74 -2.01 3.34
CA CYS A 336 -19.32 -1.44 2.14
C CYS A 336 -20.58 -2.18 1.66
N SER A 337 -21.13 -3.11 2.46
CA SER A 337 -22.40 -3.80 2.13
C SER A 337 -23.60 -2.87 2.13
#